data_AF-A0A848VBZ0-F1
#
_entry.id   AF-A0A848VBZ0-F1
#
_cell.length_a   1.000
_cell.length_b   1.000
_cell.length_c   1.000
_cell.angle_alpha   90.00
_cell.angle_beta   90.00
_cell.angle_gamma   90.00
#
_symmetry.space_group_name_H-M   'P 1'
#
loop_
_entity.id
_entity.type
_entity.pdbx_description
1 polymer ?
#
loop_
_entity_poly.entity_id
_entity_poly.type
_entity_poly.pdbx_seq_one_letter_code
_entity_poly.pdbx_strand_id
1 'polypeptide(L)'
;MASKRTRGNWDEPLRHPDHRRPMTRRDFVSQGFMSGSAFALSGGVLSLFANPRDALAELSGDLTPLLSNPCNVATEGAGKIPFICFDLAGGANIAGSNVLIGREGGQLDFLSTAGYEKLGLPGDMVPGLNDPNSGLPYANTDFGLAFHSDSAFKRGMERSMSPGRGINLNGAVIPSRSDNDTGNNPHNPLYGIARAGADGSIVTLAGTENTDSGGNSMIPAMMMDPELRPTKVDRPSDVTGLVDTGQLVGILGPEDATAVMESIYRISAEKMNTVDAGQAVTADAVIKDMVRCGYLKAADIADRFGATPLDPGDDPAIVGPAGIFSEAEFNDSGRDGREFRKTASVMKLVMNGFAGAACIEMGGYDYHGGARAEGEVKDERAGRCMGACIEYAARIGTPLMMYVFSDGSLSSNGAIDNSPEGRGKGEWVSDNSSTAAAFFMVYNPNGRATLRGGTPEQQALHQQIGYMDGGGSVQRAATPAANNVNLLVNTVILNYMALHGEEGQFASLFPNHGLGDTSLRDAMTAFDQIVSGTIGPLTPG
;
A
#
# COMPACT_ATOMS: atom_id res chain seq x y z
N MET A 1 29.45 -51.76 -22.47
CA MET A 1 28.02 -52.11 -22.55
C MET A 1 27.25 -51.02 -21.83
N ALA A 2 26.44 -50.26 -22.57
CA ALA A 2 25.69 -49.13 -22.04
C ALA A 2 24.53 -49.62 -21.17
N SER A 3 24.49 -49.16 -19.92
CA SER A 3 23.31 -49.27 -19.06
C SER A 3 22.25 -48.27 -19.54
N LYS A 4 21.05 -48.77 -19.85
CA LYS A 4 19.89 -47.98 -20.28
C LYS A 4 19.46 -47.00 -19.19
N ARG A 5 19.39 -45.70 -19.54
CA ARG A 5 18.65 -44.68 -18.77
C ARG A 5 17.16 -45.04 -18.77
N THR A 6 16.61 -45.34 -17.61
CA THR A 6 15.16 -45.23 -17.36
C THR A 6 14.79 -43.74 -17.32
N ARG A 7 13.79 -43.35 -18.13
CA ARG A 7 13.20 -41.99 -18.09
C ARG A 7 12.48 -41.83 -16.75
N GLY A 8 13.09 -41.06 -15.85
CA GLY A 8 12.46 -40.50 -14.65
C GLY A 8 11.57 -39.31 -15.01
N ASN A 9 10.62 -39.04 -14.13
CA ASN A 9 9.42 -38.22 -14.28
C ASN A 9 9.70 -36.74 -14.67
N TRP A 10 8.84 -36.11 -15.48
CA TRP A 10 9.01 -34.71 -15.93
C TRP A 10 8.66 -33.68 -14.83
N ASP A 11 8.08 -34.11 -13.72
CA ASP A 11 7.65 -33.27 -12.59
C ASP A 11 8.61 -33.33 -11.40
N GLU A 12 9.78 -33.97 -11.53
CA GLU A 12 10.80 -33.93 -10.47
C GLU A 12 11.58 -32.61 -10.50
N PRO A 13 11.76 -31.93 -9.35
CA PRO A 13 12.58 -30.73 -9.28
C PRO A 13 14.00 -31.03 -9.75
N LEU A 14 14.48 -30.27 -10.73
CA LEU A 14 15.88 -30.32 -11.16
C LEU A 14 16.79 -29.93 -9.99
N ARG A 15 17.51 -30.90 -9.42
CA ARG A 15 18.50 -30.65 -8.39
C ARG A 15 19.79 -30.15 -9.05
N HIS A 16 20.08 -28.85 -8.91
CA HIS A 16 21.35 -28.29 -9.36
C HIS A 16 22.48 -28.76 -8.41
N PRO A 17 23.64 -29.26 -8.91
CA PRO A 17 24.60 -29.96 -8.05
C PRO A 17 25.33 -29.12 -7.00
N ASP A 18 25.31 -27.80 -7.06
CA ASP A 18 26.13 -26.95 -6.18
C ASP A 18 25.45 -25.62 -5.85
N HIS A 19 24.66 -25.59 -4.77
CA HIS A 19 24.41 -24.34 -4.06
C HIS A 19 25.52 -24.17 -3.02
N ARG A 20 26.42 -23.22 -3.25
CA ARG A 20 27.39 -22.79 -2.22
C ARG A 20 26.59 -22.28 -1.02
N ARG A 21 26.90 -22.77 0.19
CA ARG A 21 26.30 -22.25 1.43
C ARG A 21 26.54 -20.73 1.49
N PRO A 22 25.54 -19.91 1.83
CA PRO A 22 25.73 -18.48 1.99
C PRO A 22 26.79 -18.26 3.07
N MET A 23 27.85 -17.53 2.74
CA MET A 23 28.97 -17.26 3.66
C MET A 23 29.17 -15.76 3.90
N THR A 24 28.47 -14.92 3.14
CA THR A 24 28.55 -13.46 3.26
C THR A 24 27.17 -12.88 3.57
N ARG A 25 27.13 -11.70 4.20
CA ARG A 25 25.88 -10.97 4.51
C ARG A 25 24.98 -10.84 3.28
N ARG A 26 25.57 -10.54 2.12
CA ARG A 26 24.85 -10.41 0.84
C ARG A 26 24.23 -11.73 0.38
N ASP A 27 24.90 -12.86 0.61
CA ASP A 27 24.36 -14.17 0.27
C ASP A 27 23.16 -14.52 1.18
N PHE A 28 23.23 -14.20 2.48
CA PHE A 28 22.13 -14.40 3.43
C PHE A 28 20.92 -13.50 3.13
N VAL A 29 21.12 -12.25 2.74
CA VAL A 29 20.05 -11.33 2.29
C VAL A 29 19.41 -11.84 0.99
N SER A 30 20.22 -12.22 0.00
CA SER A 30 19.72 -12.71 -1.31
C SER A 30 18.90 -13.99 -1.23
N GLN A 31 19.11 -14.78 -0.17
CA GLN A 31 18.39 -16.03 0.09
C GLN A 31 17.22 -15.84 1.09
N GLY A 32 16.91 -14.59 1.50
CA GLY A 32 15.83 -14.29 2.44
C GLY A 32 16.08 -14.74 3.88
N PHE A 33 17.29 -15.17 4.21
CA PHE A 33 17.61 -15.67 5.55
C PHE A 33 17.80 -14.55 6.58
N MET A 34 18.10 -13.30 6.19
CA MET A 34 18.24 -12.22 7.17
C MET A 34 16.91 -11.65 7.67
N SER A 35 15.86 -11.69 6.85
CA SER A 35 14.49 -11.39 7.26
C SER A 35 13.76 -12.62 7.79
N GLY A 36 14.19 -13.84 7.41
CA GLY A 36 13.57 -15.11 7.77
C GLY A 36 14.36 -16.00 8.74
N SER A 37 15.47 -15.56 9.33
CA SER A 37 16.38 -16.41 10.14
C SER A 37 15.71 -17.04 11.35
N ALA A 38 14.66 -16.43 11.90
CA ALA A 38 13.87 -17.01 12.98
C ALA A 38 13.00 -18.20 12.50
N PHE A 39 12.61 -18.22 11.22
CA PHE A 39 11.59 -19.14 10.70
C PHE A 39 12.15 -20.44 10.08
N ALA A 40 13.40 -20.47 9.59
CA ALA A 40 13.92 -21.59 8.79
C ALA A 40 14.68 -22.68 9.56
N LEU A 41 14.86 -22.56 10.89
CA LEU A 41 15.69 -23.49 11.68
C LEU A 41 14.92 -24.36 12.70
N SER A 42 13.58 -24.39 12.67
CA SER A 42 12.76 -25.16 13.63
C SER A 42 12.69 -26.68 13.38
N GLY A 43 13.66 -27.23 12.64
CA GLY A 43 13.80 -28.66 12.40
C GLY A 43 14.29 -29.42 13.64
N GLY A 44 13.38 -29.64 14.59
CA GLY A 44 13.41 -30.72 15.57
C GLY A 44 14.12 -30.43 16.88
N VAL A 45 13.34 -30.22 17.95
CA VAL A 45 13.41 -30.93 19.25
C VAL A 45 12.06 -30.74 19.95
N LEU A 46 11.22 -31.78 19.98
CA LEU A 46 10.03 -31.86 20.83
C LEU A 46 10.13 -33.11 21.71
N SER A 47 10.24 -32.92 23.02
CA SER A 47 9.74 -33.84 24.05
C SER A 47 9.73 -33.17 25.43
N LEU A 48 8.57 -33.27 26.11
CA LEU A 48 8.29 -32.93 27.52
C LEU A 48 8.28 -31.40 27.82
N PHE A 49 7.18 -30.73 28.23
CA PHE A 49 6.15 -31.04 29.23
C PHE A 49 4.85 -30.25 28.95
N ALA A 50 3.79 -30.56 29.71
CA ALA A 50 2.41 -30.10 29.58
C ALA A 50 2.00 -29.08 30.68
N ASN A 51 1.14 -28.09 30.34
CA ASN A 51 0.13 -27.31 31.13
C ASN A 51 0.54 -26.77 32.53
N PRO A 52 0.22 -25.50 32.93
CA PRO A 52 -1.16 -24.97 32.94
C PRO A 52 -1.40 -23.42 32.84
N ARG A 53 -2.56 -23.08 32.26
CA ARG A 53 -3.56 -22.02 32.57
C ARG A 53 -3.20 -20.72 33.32
N ASP A 54 -3.75 -19.65 32.74
CA ASP A 54 -4.30 -18.42 33.34
C ASP A 54 -3.26 -17.50 33.99
N ALA A 55 -2.46 -16.86 33.14
CA ALA A 55 -1.89 -15.54 33.41
C ALA A 55 -1.64 -14.84 32.07
N LEU A 56 -2.16 -13.61 31.91
CA LEU A 56 -1.79 -12.73 30.80
C LEU A 56 -0.26 -12.73 30.71
N ALA A 57 0.27 -13.29 29.63
CA ALA A 57 1.71 -13.38 29.45
C ALA A 57 2.26 -11.95 29.33
N GLU A 58 3.23 -11.67 30.19
CA GLU A 58 4.15 -10.56 30.07
C GLU A 58 5.48 -11.24 29.78
N LEU A 59 6.17 -10.83 28.71
CA LEU A 59 7.53 -11.27 28.43
C LEU A 59 8.33 -11.25 29.75
N SER A 60 9.12 -12.29 30.02
CA SER A 60 9.85 -12.39 31.28
C SER A 60 10.66 -11.12 31.53
N GLY A 61 10.57 -10.58 32.75
CA GLY A 61 11.06 -9.23 33.06
C GLY A 61 12.56 -9.00 32.83
N ASP A 62 13.34 -10.08 32.67
CA ASP A 62 14.74 -10.04 32.24
C ASP A 62 14.93 -9.78 30.74
N LEU A 63 13.93 -10.10 29.91
CA LEU A 63 13.95 -9.93 28.45
C LEU A 63 13.33 -8.60 28.00
N THR A 64 12.39 -8.02 28.75
CA THR A 64 11.75 -6.73 28.42
C THR A 64 12.76 -5.59 28.18
N PRO A 65 13.82 -5.42 29.00
CA PRO A 65 14.84 -4.39 28.74
C PRO A 65 15.60 -4.63 27.42
N LEU A 66 15.74 -5.89 27.01
CA LEU A 66 16.49 -6.28 25.82
C LEU A 66 15.78 -5.90 24.52
N LEU A 67 14.45 -5.76 24.55
CA LEU A 67 13.67 -5.23 23.44
C LEU A 67 14.17 -3.84 23.05
N SER A 68 14.40 -2.97 24.04
CA SER A 68 14.91 -1.61 23.79
C SER A 68 16.41 -1.56 23.52
N ASN A 69 17.22 -2.40 24.17
CA ASN A 69 18.68 -2.39 24.03
C ASN A 69 19.28 -3.76 24.40
N PRO A 70 20.04 -4.44 23.52
CA PRO A 70 20.58 -3.96 22.25
C PRO A 70 19.70 -4.22 21.01
N CYS A 71 18.55 -4.89 21.18
CA CYS A 71 17.82 -5.43 20.03
C CYS A 71 16.97 -4.44 19.24
N ASN A 72 16.63 -3.28 19.83
CA ASN A 72 15.79 -2.25 19.19
C ASN A 72 14.53 -2.83 18.52
N VAL A 73 13.87 -3.78 19.18
CA VAL A 73 12.63 -4.39 18.71
C VAL A 73 11.51 -3.35 18.84
N ALA A 74 10.91 -2.98 17.71
CA ALA A 74 9.76 -2.09 17.68
C ALA A 74 8.52 -2.80 18.24
N THR A 75 8.14 -2.46 19.47
CA THR A 75 6.91 -2.96 20.13
C THR A 75 5.66 -2.18 19.70
N GLU A 76 5.83 -1.07 18.99
CA GLU A 76 4.78 -0.26 18.38
C GLU A 76 5.26 0.15 16.98
N GLY A 77 4.34 0.39 16.04
CA GLY A 77 4.72 0.98 14.75
C GLY A 77 5.37 2.35 14.93
N ALA A 78 6.05 2.86 13.91
CA ALA A 78 6.72 4.17 13.95
C ALA A 78 5.77 5.37 14.17
N GLY A 79 4.45 5.13 14.24
CA GLY A 79 3.44 6.14 14.47
C GLY A 79 3.28 7.11 13.30
N LYS A 80 3.84 6.81 12.12
CA LYS A 80 3.59 7.59 10.90
C LYS A 80 2.18 7.35 10.38
N ILE A 81 1.66 8.28 9.57
CA ILE A 81 0.37 8.12 8.90
C ILE A 81 0.41 6.84 8.04
N PRO A 82 -0.51 5.88 8.23
CA PRO A 82 -0.68 4.74 7.35
C PRO A 82 -0.69 5.14 5.88
N PHE A 83 0.11 4.43 5.09
CA PHE A 83 0.20 4.62 3.65
C PHE A 83 -0.20 3.34 2.92
N ILE A 84 -1.21 3.44 2.06
CA ILE A 84 -1.62 2.36 1.16
C ILE A 84 -1.61 2.90 -0.25
N CYS A 85 -0.98 2.18 -1.18
CA CYS A 85 -1.12 2.47 -2.59
C CYS A 85 -1.86 1.37 -3.36
N PHE A 86 -2.71 1.79 -4.30
CA PHE A 86 -3.39 0.93 -5.25
C PHE A 86 -2.67 1.00 -6.60
N ASP A 87 -2.15 -0.15 -7.03
CA ASP A 87 -1.56 -0.35 -8.34
C ASP A 87 -2.58 -1.04 -9.24
N LEU A 88 -3.18 -0.28 -10.16
CA LEU A 88 -4.22 -0.82 -11.03
C LEU A 88 -3.66 -1.65 -12.21
N ALA A 89 -2.33 -1.82 -12.31
CA ALA A 89 -1.69 -2.80 -13.19
C ALA A 89 -2.25 -2.84 -14.64
N GLY A 90 -2.24 -1.68 -15.31
CA GLY A 90 -2.69 -1.50 -16.69
C GLY A 90 -3.04 -0.04 -17.00
N GLY A 91 -3.85 0.20 -18.03
CA GLY A 91 -4.30 1.53 -18.45
C GLY A 91 -5.63 1.98 -17.85
N ALA A 92 -5.77 2.11 -16.52
CA ALA A 92 -7.03 2.51 -15.90
C ALA A 92 -7.46 3.95 -16.26
N ASN A 93 -8.77 4.16 -16.34
CA ASN A 93 -9.38 5.48 -16.48
C ASN A 93 -9.34 6.25 -15.15
N ILE A 94 -8.23 6.93 -14.87
CA ILE A 94 -8.15 7.84 -13.72
C ILE A 94 -8.71 9.23 -14.08
N ALA A 95 -8.27 9.79 -15.21
CA ALA A 95 -8.52 11.17 -15.61
C ALA A 95 -9.87 11.40 -16.29
N GLY A 96 -10.56 12.47 -15.90
CA GLY A 96 -11.82 12.91 -16.49
C GLY A 96 -13.01 12.13 -15.96
N SER A 97 -13.30 10.95 -16.51
CA SER A 97 -14.53 10.26 -16.15
C SER A 97 -14.56 9.68 -14.73
N ASN A 98 -13.41 9.58 -14.04
CA ASN A 98 -13.35 9.35 -12.61
C ASN A 98 -12.98 10.63 -11.87
N VAL A 99 -11.68 10.93 -11.76
CA VAL A 99 -11.17 12.15 -11.12
C VAL A 99 -11.16 13.27 -12.15
N LEU A 100 -11.78 14.42 -11.85
CA LEU A 100 -11.77 15.56 -12.77
C LEU A 100 -10.36 16.14 -12.88
N ILE A 101 -9.99 16.51 -14.09
CA ILE A 101 -8.74 17.20 -14.39
C ILE A 101 -9.08 18.38 -15.29
N GLY A 102 -8.39 19.49 -15.05
CA GLY A 102 -8.55 20.74 -15.76
C GLY A 102 -7.21 21.30 -16.25
N ARG A 103 -7.28 22.55 -16.69
CA ARG A 103 -6.13 23.33 -17.16
C ARG A 103 -5.38 23.92 -15.97
N GLU A 104 -4.60 24.97 -16.21
CA GLU A 104 -3.67 25.54 -15.23
C GLU A 104 -4.38 26.04 -13.96
N GLY A 105 -5.66 26.45 -14.04
CA GLY A 105 -6.44 26.91 -12.88
C GLY A 105 -6.94 25.82 -11.92
N GLY A 106 -6.58 24.55 -12.14
CA GLY A 106 -6.96 23.42 -11.29
C GLY A 106 -8.05 22.52 -11.88
N GLN A 107 -8.59 21.58 -11.09
CA GLN A 107 -9.48 20.51 -11.60
C GLN A 107 -10.75 21.03 -12.32
N LEU A 108 -11.25 22.20 -11.92
CA LEU A 108 -12.47 22.81 -12.47
C LEU A 108 -12.19 23.83 -13.60
N ASP A 109 -10.92 24.07 -13.95
CA ASP A 109 -10.56 24.86 -15.13
C ASP A 109 -10.81 24.04 -16.39
N PHE A 110 -11.94 24.30 -17.04
CA PHE A 110 -12.49 23.47 -18.10
C PHE A 110 -11.51 23.27 -19.28
N LEU A 111 -11.33 22.02 -19.71
CA LEU A 111 -10.48 21.65 -20.85
C LEU A 111 -11.09 22.14 -22.19
N SER A 112 -11.87 21.27 -22.82
CA SER A 112 -12.78 21.52 -23.92
C SER A 112 -13.74 20.33 -23.98
N THR A 113 -14.85 20.44 -24.71
CA THR A 113 -15.73 19.28 -24.93
C THR A 113 -14.99 18.10 -25.55
N ALA A 114 -14.13 18.36 -26.55
CA ALA A 114 -13.31 17.33 -27.18
C ALA A 114 -12.22 16.77 -26.23
N GLY A 115 -11.69 17.61 -25.33
CA GLY A 115 -10.76 17.17 -24.30
C GLY A 115 -11.41 16.20 -23.32
N TYR A 116 -12.62 16.47 -22.85
CA TYR A 116 -13.37 15.54 -22.01
C TYR A 116 -13.88 14.31 -22.77
N GLU A 117 -14.21 14.46 -24.06
CA GLU A 117 -14.53 13.33 -24.94
C GLU A 117 -13.36 12.34 -25.03
N LYS A 118 -12.13 12.85 -25.22
CA LYS A 118 -10.91 12.03 -25.18
C LYS A 118 -10.76 11.29 -23.84
N LEU A 119 -11.19 11.90 -22.73
CA LEU A 119 -11.22 11.32 -21.38
C LEU A 119 -12.50 10.50 -21.07
N GLY A 120 -13.28 10.16 -22.10
CA GLY A 120 -14.42 9.25 -22.02
C GLY A 120 -15.72 9.86 -21.51
N LEU A 121 -15.86 11.18 -21.48
CA LEU A 121 -17.11 11.88 -21.14
C LEU A 121 -17.74 12.48 -22.41
N PRO A 122 -19.00 12.13 -22.74
CA PRO A 122 -19.70 12.77 -23.85
C PRO A 122 -20.01 14.24 -23.55
N GLY A 123 -20.29 15.01 -24.60
CA GLY A 123 -20.48 16.46 -24.49
C GLY A 123 -21.64 16.92 -23.62
N ASP A 124 -22.61 16.05 -23.36
CA ASP A 124 -23.76 16.27 -22.47
C ASP A 124 -23.52 15.81 -21.02
N MET A 125 -22.36 15.21 -20.72
CA MET A 125 -21.94 14.79 -19.38
C MET A 125 -20.68 15.52 -18.88
N VAL A 126 -20.33 16.67 -19.47
CA VAL A 126 -19.11 17.39 -19.06
C VAL A 126 -19.31 18.15 -17.72
N PRO A 127 -18.24 18.41 -16.93
CA PRO A 127 -18.35 18.97 -15.58
C PRO A 127 -19.05 20.34 -15.46
N GLY A 128 -19.16 21.10 -16.55
CA GLY A 128 -19.87 22.39 -16.61
C GLY A 128 -21.39 22.27 -16.77
N LEU A 129 -21.93 21.05 -16.83
CA LEU A 129 -23.35 20.77 -17.00
C LEU A 129 -23.93 20.10 -15.75
N ASN A 130 -25.26 20.03 -15.71
CA ASN A 130 -26.00 19.27 -14.70
C ASN A 130 -26.56 17.99 -15.33
N ASP A 131 -26.59 16.91 -14.54
CA ASP A 131 -27.26 15.68 -14.93
C ASP A 131 -28.77 15.93 -15.12
N PRO A 132 -29.33 15.65 -16.31
CA PRO A 132 -30.74 15.89 -16.57
C PRO A 132 -31.68 15.04 -15.70
N ASN A 133 -31.19 13.94 -15.12
CA ASN A 133 -32.00 13.06 -14.27
C ASN A 133 -32.05 13.54 -12.81
N SER A 134 -30.89 13.84 -12.22
CA SER A 134 -30.82 14.28 -10.82
C SER A 134 -30.92 15.80 -10.63
N GLY A 135 -30.65 16.59 -11.68
CA GLY A 135 -30.55 18.05 -11.61
C GLY A 135 -29.27 18.56 -10.93
N LEU A 136 -28.37 17.66 -10.50
CA LEU A 136 -27.13 18.00 -9.80
C LEU A 136 -25.96 18.19 -10.78
N PRO A 137 -24.94 18.99 -10.43
CA PRO A 137 -23.77 19.18 -11.28
C PRO A 137 -23.01 17.88 -11.55
N TYR A 138 -22.43 17.76 -12.77
CA TYR A 138 -21.50 16.68 -13.08
C TYR A 138 -20.15 16.84 -12.38
N ALA A 139 -19.79 18.05 -11.95
CA ALA A 139 -18.68 18.28 -11.03
C ALA A 139 -19.10 18.03 -9.58
N ASN A 140 -18.51 17.03 -8.93
CA ASN A 140 -18.75 16.74 -7.52
C ASN A 140 -17.46 16.90 -6.69
N THR A 141 -17.52 17.67 -5.62
CA THR A 141 -16.39 17.97 -4.72
C THR A 141 -16.61 17.49 -3.29
N ASP A 142 -17.54 16.55 -3.09
CA ASP A 142 -17.94 16.09 -1.76
C ASP A 142 -16.78 15.44 -1.01
N PHE A 143 -15.80 14.88 -1.73
CA PHE A 143 -14.58 14.26 -1.19
C PHE A 143 -13.39 15.21 -1.11
N GLY A 144 -13.60 16.51 -1.32
CA GLY A 144 -12.53 17.50 -1.46
C GLY A 144 -11.92 17.45 -2.85
N LEU A 145 -11.29 16.33 -3.22
CA LEU A 145 -10.87 16.05 -4.60
C LEU A 145 -12.10 16.01 -5.51
N ALA A 146 -12.04 16.70 -6.65
CA ALA A 146 -13.15 16.73 -7.59
C ALA A 146 -13.25 15.43 -8.41
N PHE A 147 -14.42 14.81 -8.39
CA PHE A 147 -14.79 13.66 -9.20
C PHE A 147 -15.92 14.03 -10.17
N HIS A 148 -16.00 13.30 -11.28
CA HIS A 148 -17.24 13.27 -12.05
C HIS A 148 -18.34 12.68 -11.15
N SER A 149 -19.55 13.25 -11.16
CA SER A 149 -20.63 12.83 -10.25
C SER A 149 -21.01 11.36 -10.45
N ASP A 150 -20.89 10.86 -11.69
CA ASP A 150 -21.04 9.44 -12.04
C ASP A 150 -19.71 8.67 -12.11
N SER A 151 -18.68 9.07 -11.37
CA SER A 151 -17.41 8.32 -11.31
C SER A 151 -17.62 6.93 -10.71
N ALA A 152 -17.09 5.89 -11.36
CA ALA A 152 -17.10 4.53 -10.83
C ALA A 152 -16.28 4.41 -9.54
N PHE A 153 -15.09 5.03 -9.46
CA PHE A 153 -14.33 5.11 -8.20
C PHE A 153 -15.16 5.72 -7.09
N LYS A 154 -15.83 6.86 -7.36
CA LYS A 154 -16.69 7.52 -6.38
C LYS A 154 -17.83 6.62 -5.92
N ARG A 155 -18.60 6.03 -6.86
CA ARG A 155 -19.71 5.12 -6.53
C ARG A 155 -19.23 3.93 -5.69
N GLY A 156 -18.07 3.37 -6.05
CA GLY A 156 -17.46 2.28 -5.30
C GLY A 156 -17.11 2.70 -3.86
N MET A 157 -16.46 3.85 -3.71
CA MET A 157 -16.10 4.38 -2.39
C MET A 157 -17.34 4.63 -1.52
N GLU A 158 -18.40 5.23 -2.08
CA GLU A 158 -19.66 5.49 -1.36
C GLU A 158 -20.39 4.22 -0.94
N ARG A 159 -20.19 3.11 -1.63
CA ARG A 159 -20.77 1.82 -1.26
C ARG A 159 -20.07 1.14 -0.08
N SER A 160 -18.82 1.50 0.18
CA SER A 160 -18.03 0.96 1.31
C SER A 160 -17.93 1.93 2.49
N MET A 161 -18.17 3.23 2.27
CA MET A 161 -18.11 4.24 3.33
C MET A 161 -19.48 4.51 3.95
N SER A 162 -19.47 4.86 5.23
CA SER A 162 -20.64 5.41 5.91
C SER A 162 -21.05 6.77 5.29
N PRO A 163 -22.36 7.09 5.19
CA PRO A 163 -22.82 8.38 4.68
C PRO A 163 -22.16 9.57 5.41
N GLY A 164 -21.79 10.60 4.65
CA GLY A 164 -21.17 11.81 5.18
C GLY A 164 -19.65 11.72 5.41
N ARG A 165 -19.01 10.55 5.21
CA ARG A 165 -17.55 10.39 5.39
C ARG A 165 -16.71 11.36 4.55
N GLY A 166 -17.24 11.81 3.42
CA GLY A 166 -16.60 12.79 2.53
C GLY A 166 -16.11 14.05 3.25
N ILE A 167 -16.74 14.49 4.35
CA ILE A 167 -16.33 15.71 5.07
C ILE A 167 -14.90 15.64 5.62
N ASN A 168 -14.38 14.43 5.88
CA ASN A 168 -13.02 14.20 6.38
C ASN A 168 -12.00 13.91 5.28
N LEU A 169 -12.44 13.91 4.02
CA LEU A 169 -11.60 13.60 2.87
C LEU A 169 -11.18 14.86 2.13
N ASN A 170 -9.92 14.86 1.69
CA ASN A 170 -9.44 15.70 0.62
C ASN A 170 -8.49 14.88 -0.26
N GLY A 171 -8.08 15.40 -1.40
CA GLY A 171 -7.07 14.75 -2.23
C GLY A 171 -6.46 15.71 -3.24
N ALA A 172 -5.42 15.24 -3.92
CA ALA A 172 -4.81 15.94 -5.04
C ALA A 172 -4.55 14.97 -6.20
N VAL A 173 -4.70 15.48 -7.42
CA VAL A 173 -4.42 14.74 -8.65
C VAL A 173 -3.17 15.29 -9.32
N ILE A 174 -2.39 14.41 -9.93
CA ILE A 174 -1.11 14.71 -10.58
C ILE A 174 -1.21 14.21 -12.03
N PRO A 175 -1.57 15.07 -13.00
CA PRO A 175 -1.47 14.74 -14.41
C PRO A 175 0.00 14.47 -14.77
N SER A 176 0.30 13.22 -15.13
CA SER A 176 1.67 12.77 -15.33
C SER A 176 1.71 11.66 -16.35
N ARG A 177 2.56 11.80 -17.36
CA ARG A 177 2.77 10.75 -18.35
C ARG A 177 3.48 9.56 -17.70
N SER A 178 3.02 8.37 -18.06
CA SER A 178 3.70 7.10 -17.88
C SER A 178 3.78 6.40 -19.22
N ASP A 179 4.76 5.52 -19.42
CA ASP A 179 4.74 4.65 -20.59
C ASP A 179 3.53 3.71 -20.49
N ASN A 180 2.98 3.26 -21.61
CA ASN A 180 1.77 2.43 -21.57
C ASN A 180 2.15 0.96 -21.38
N ASP A 181 1.62 0.33 -20.33
CA ASP A 181 1.54 -1.13 -20.14
C ASP A 181 2.86 -1.87 -20.36
N THR A 182 3.88 -1.50 -19.60
CA THR A 182 5.22 -2.11 -19.75
C THR A 182 5.65 -2.92 -18.54
N GLY A 183 4.91 -2.84 -17.42
CA GLY A 183 5.34 -3.26 -16.09
C GLY A 183 6.57 -2.50 -15.58
N ASN A 184 7.17 -1.63 -16.40
CA ASN A 184 8.48 -1.05 -16.17
C ASN A 184 8.44 0.38 -15.64
N ASN A 185 7.24 0.98 -15.51
CA ASN A 185 7.16 2.31 -14.94
C ASN A 185 7.46 2.25 -13.43
N PRO A 186 8.40 3.07 -12.92
CA PRO A 186 8.77 3.07 -11.52
C PRO A 186 7.76 3.83 -10.65
N HIS A 187 6.48 3.44 -10.66
CA HIS A 187 5.39 4.14 -9.99
C HIS A 187 5.29 3.89 -8.48
N ASN A 188 5.91 2.82 -7.99
CA ASN A 188 5.67 2.37 -6.62
C ASN A 188 6.52 3.17 -5.60
N PRO A 189 5.89 3.90 -4.65
CA PRO A 189 6.60 4.78 -3.72
C PRO A 189 7.04 4.10 -2.42
N LEU A 190 6.72 2.82 -2.19
CA LEU A 190 6.81 2.19 -0.86
C LEU A 190 8.16 2.36 -0.17
N TYR A 191 9.26 2.17 -0.91
CA TYR A 191 10.61 2.33 -0.34
C TYR A 191 10.92 3.76 0.08
N GLY A 192 10.40 4.73 -0.67
CA GLY A 192 10.51 6.14 -0.29
C GLY A 192 9.66 6.47 0.93
N ILE A 193 8.48 5.88 1.06
CA ILE A 193 7.62 6.01 2.24
C ILE A 193 8.29 5.40 3.49
N ALA A 194 8.87 4.21 3.36
CA ALA A 194 9.66 3.60 4.44
C ALA A 194 10.88 4.45 4.82
N ARG A 195 11.60 4.99 3.83
CA ARG A 195 12.72 5.93 4.07
C ARG A 195 12.28 7.23 4.74
N ALA A 196 11.04 7.67 4.52
CA ALA A 196 10.42 8.79 5.24
C ALA A 196 9.98 8.42 6.67
N GLY A 197 10.28 7.21 7.14
CA GLY A 197 10.10 6.76 8.51
C GLY A 197 8.88 5.88 8.76
N ALA A 198 8.14 5.48 7.71
CA ALA A 198 7.03 4.55 7.87
C ALA A 198 7.55 3.14 8.15
N ASP A 199 7.36 2.67 9.38
CA ASP A 199 7.76 1.33 9.81
C ASP A 199 6.69 0.70 10.70
N GLY A 200 6.50 -0.61 10.55
CA GLY A 200 5.48 -1.38 11.26
C GLY A 200 6.10 -2.26 12.34
N SER A 201 5.30 -2.59 13.35
CA SER A 201 5.77 -3.44 14.46
C SER A 201 6.05 -4.89 14.04
N ILE A 202 5.42 -5.38 12.98
CA ILE A 202 5.65 -6.73 12.44
C ILE A 202 6.55 -6.66 11.19
N VAL A 203 6.09 -5.94 10.16
CA VAL A 203 6.79 -5.78 8.88
C VAL A 203 6.92 -4.30 8.50
N THR A 204 8.01 -3.90 7.84
CA THR A 204 8.14 -2.53 7.35
C THR A 204 7.23 -2.28 6.16
N LEU A 205 7.30 -3.15 5.15
CA LEU A 205 6.53 -3.05 3.91
C LEU A 205 5.72 -4.33 3.67
N ALA A 206 4.51 -4.17 3.13
CA ALA A 206 3.68 -5.28 2.66
C ALA A 206 3.24 -5.05 1.20
N GLY A 207 2.93 -6.14 0.50
CA GLY A 207 2.47 -6.09 -0.88
C GLY A 207 1.60 -7.29 -1.21
N THR A 208 0.72 -7.17 -2.18
CA THR A 208 -0.13 -8.31 -2.58
C THR A 208 0.53 -9.20 -3.62
N GLU A 209 1.54 -8.69 -4.32
CA GLU A 209 2.33 -9.44 -5.30
C GLU A 209 3.70 -9.84 -4.77
N ASN A 210 4.21 -10.97 -5.27
CA ASN A 210 5.54 -11.46 -4.89
C ASN A 210 6.65 -10.82 -5.75
N THR A 211 6.73 -9.49 -5.75
CA THR A 211 7.69 -8.69 -6.53
C THR A 211 8.55 -7.83 -5.60
N ASP A 212 9.57 -7.15 -6.14
CA ASP A 212 10.37 -6.21 -5.35
C ASP A 212 9.57 -4.99 -4.90
N SER A 213 8.51 -4.63 -5.62
CA SER A 213 7.61 -3.52 -5.31
C SER A 213 6.41 -3.91 -4.45
N GLY A 214 6.10 -5.21 -4.35
CA GLY A 214 4.86 -5.68 -3.75
C GLY A 214 3.61 -5.49 -4.63
N GLY A 215 3.77 -4.99 -5.85
CA GLY A 215 2.71 -4.80 -6.86
C GLY A 215 3.20 -5.14 -8.27
N ASN A 216 2.52 -4.61 -9.30
CA ASN A 216 2.87 -4.82 -10.70
C ASN A 216 3.99 -3.87 -11.16
N SER A 217 3.84 -2.59 -10.85
CA SER A 217 4.74 -1.52 -11.26
C SER A 217 6.07 -1.58 -10.51
N MET A 218 7.17 -1.21 -11.17
CA MET A 218 8.49 -1.18 -10.55
C MET A 218 8.62 -0.10 -9.47
N ILE A 219 9.65 -0.24 -8.64
CA ILE A 219 10.14 0.80 -7.74
C ILE A 219 11.21 1.64 -8.44
N PRO A 220 11.35 2.94 -8.12
CA PRO A 220 12.52 3.72 -8.49
C PRO A 220 13.81 3.02 -8.04
N ALA A 221 14.70 2.69 -8.97
CA ALA A 221 15.92 1.92 -8.68
C ALA A 221 16.83 2.58 -7.61
N MET A 222 16.80 3.91 -7.52
CA MET A 222 17.53 4.70 -6.52
C MET A 222 16.98 4.59 -5.08
N MET A 223 15.77 4.05 -4.93
CA MET A 223 15.10 3.86 -3.64
C MET A 223 15.15 2.42 -3.13
N MET A 224 15.44 1.46 -4.00
CA MET A 224 15.47 0.04 -3.69
C MET A 224 16.44 -0.28 -2.55
N ASP A 225 15.94 -0.98 -1.54
CA ASP A 225 16.70 -1.52 -0.43
C ASP A 225 16.34 -3.01 -0.23
N PRO A 226 17.21 -3.97 -0.57
CA PRO A 226 16.89 -5.38 -0.46
C PRO A 226 16.46 -5.84 0.95
N GLU A 227 16.82 -5.09 2.00
CA GLU A 227 16.45 -5.41 3.39
C GLU A 227 14.98 -5.07 3.70
N LEU A 228 14.33 -4.20 2.90
CA LEU A 228 12.95 -3.75 3.09
C LEU A 228 11.96 -4.40 2.11
N ARG A 229 12.33 -5.50 1.46
CA ARG A 229 11.47 -6.13 0.45
C ARG A 229 10.07 -6.43 1.02
N PRO A 230 8.97 -6.00 0.35
CA PRO A 230 7.63 -6.16 0.88
C PRO A 230 7.26 -7.62 1.16
N THR A 231 6.65 -7.86 2.32
CA THR A 231 6.08 -9.16 2.66
C THR A 231 4.78 -9.38 1.90
N LYS A 232 4.66 -10.53 1.22
CA LYS A 232 3.47 -10.86 0.44
C LYS A 232 2.28 -11.17 1.36
N VAL A 233 1.18 -10.42 1.20
CA VAL A 233 -0.09 -10.62 1.90
C VAL A 233 -1.22 -10.42 0.89
N ASP A 234 -1.90 -11.50 0.50
CA ASP A 234 -3.02 -11.44 -0.44
C ASP A 234 -4.35 -12.03 0.09
N ARG A 235 -4.32 -12.60 1.29
CA ARG A 235 -5.50 -13.22 1.92
C ARG A 235 -5.43 -13.22 3.46
N PRO A 236 -6.56 -13.44 4.15
CA PRO A 236 -6.61 -13.45 5.61
C PRO A 236 -5.61 -14.39 6.29
N SER A 237 -5.43 -15.60 5.74
CA SER A 237 -4.50 -16.58 6.31
C SER A 237 -3.03 -16.14 6.27
N ASP A 238 -2.66 -15.23 5.36
CA ASP A 238 -1.29 -14.69 5.32
C ASP A 238 -1.07 -13.76 6.52
N VAL A 239 -2.08 -12.97 6.89
CA VAL A 239 -2.03 -12.05 8.04
C VAL A 239 -1.87 -12.82 9.35
N THR A 240 -2.68 -13.86 9.56
CA THR A 240 -2.56 -14.73 10.72
C THR A 240 -1.22 -15.48 10.73
N GLY A 241 -0.71 -15.85 9.55
CA GLY A 241 0.58 -16.52 9.38
C GLY A 241 1.80 -15.67 9.71
N LEU A 242 1.70 -14.34 9.78
CA LEU A 242 2.81 -13.46 10.17
C LEU A 242 3.18 -13.59 11.66
N VAL A 243 2.20 -14.00 12.47
CA VAL A 243 2.31 -14.09 13.93
C VAL A 243 2.35 -15.54 14.41
N ASP A 244 1.83 -16.48 13.61
CA ASP A 244 1.95 -17.90 13.93
C ASP A 244 3.43 -18.32 13.82
N THR A 245 4.11 -18.38 14.96
CA THR A 245 5.53 -18.76 15.11
C THR A 245 5.77 -20.25 14.81
N GLY A 246 5.22 -20.77 13.71
CA GLY A 246 5.40 -22.14 13.23
C GLY A 246 4.49 -23.15 13.92
N GLN A 247 3.17 -22.93 13.89
CA GLN A 247 2.13 -23.79 14.50
C GLN A 247 2.22 -23.92 16.02
N LEU A 248 3.22 -23.32 16.68
CA LEU A 248 3.41 -23.41 18.13
C LEU A 248 2.26 -22.74 18.90
N VAL A 249 1.78 -21.59 18.45
CA VAL A 249 0.62 -20.92 19.07
C VAL A 249 -0.66 -21.75 18.89
N GLY A 250 -0.86 -22.34 17.71
CA GLY A 250 -2.01 -23.22 17.43
C GLY A 250 -1.96 -24.58 18.13
N ILE A 251 -0.78 -25.08 18.50
CA ILE A 251 -0.57 -26.39 19.15
C ILE A 251 -0.48 -26.27 20.68
N LEU A 252 0.14 -25.21 21.19
CA LEU A 252 0.47 -25.04 22.61
C LEU A 252 -0.33 -23.92 23.29
N GLY A 253 -0.92 -23.00 22.52
CA GLY A 253 -1.49 -21.76 23.02
C GLY A 253 -0.46 -20.62 23.09
N PRO A 254 -0.88 -19.34 23.16
CA PRO A 254 0.01 -18.18 23.15
C PRO A 254 1.06 -18.17 24.27
N GLU A 255 0.67 -18.57 25.48
CA GLU A 255 1.54 -18.58 26.67
C GLU A 255 2.70 -19.57 26.49
N ASP A 256 2.39 -20.82 26.15
CA ASP A 256 3.38 -21.88 25.97
C ASP A 256 4.27 -21.62 24.73
N ALA A 257 3.71 -21.04 23.66
CA ALA A 257 4.50 -20.63 22.50
C ALA A 257 5.53 -19.54 22.87
N THR A 258 5.13 -18.54 23.66
CA THR A 258 6.03 -17.48 24.15
C THR A 258 7.13 -18.09 25.03
N ALA A 259 6.78 -18.94 25.99
CA ALA A 259 7.75 -19.62 26.87
C ALA A 259 8.75 -20.50 26.11
N VAL A 260 8.31 -21.19 25.04
CA VAL A 260 9.19 -21.95 24.15
C VAL A 260 10.15 -21.02 23.40
N MET A 261 9.66 -19.89 22.88
CA MET A 261 10.50 -18.91 22.16
C MET A 261 11.52 -18.22 23.08
N GLU A 262 11.13 -17.89 24.32
CA GLU A 262 12.07 -17.41 25.34
C GLU A 262 13.13 -18.46 25.69
N SER A 263 12.74 -19.73 25.77
CA SER A 263 13.67 -20.84 26.01
C SER A 263 14.66 -21.02 24.87
N ILE A 264 14.20 -20.91 23.61
CA ILE A 264 15.06 -20.94 22.42
C ILE A 264 16.01 -19.74 22.42
N TYR A 265 15.54 -18.55 22.80
CA TYR A 265 16.38 -17.37 22.97
C TYR A 265 17.49 -17.64 23.99
N ARG A 266 17.15 -18.12 25.19
CA ARG A 266 18.11 -18.40 26.27
C ARG A 266 19.13 -19.48 25.90
N ILE A 267 18.68 -20.59 25.29
CA ILE A 267 19.57 -21.67 24.81
C ILE A 267 20.49 -21.17 23.70
N SER A 268 19.97 -20.36 22.77
CA SER A 268 20.76 -19.76 21.70
C SER A 268 21.78 -18.78 22.28
N ALA A 269 21.39 -17.97 23.27
CA ALA A 269 22.29 -17.07 23.96
C ALA A 269 23.44 -17.82 24.64
N GLU A 270 23.13 -18.89 25.38
CA GLU A 270 24.11 -19.71 26.09
C GLU A 270 25.07 -20.45 25.14
N LYS A 271 24.55 -21.11 24.11
CA LYS A 271 25.39 -21.80 23.10
C LYS A 271 26.31 -20.84 22.37
N MET A 272 25.84 -19.65 22.01
CA MET A 272 26.66 -18.65 21.34
C MET A 272 27.80 -18.12 22.22
N ASN A 273 27.60 -18.04 23.54
CA ASN A 273 28.67 -17.72 24.50
C ASN A 273 29.68 -18.87 24.65
N THR A 274 29.26 -20.12 24.40
CA THR A 274 30.13 -21.30 24.50
C THR A 274 31.01 -21.47 23.25
N VAL A 275 30.51 -21.09 22.07
CA VAL A 275 31.26 -21.17 20.79
C VAL A 275 32.39 -20.13 20.71
N ASP A 276 32.30 -19.02 21.45
CA ASP A 276 33.38 -18.03 21.59
C ASP A 276 34.62 -18.55 22.33
N ALA A 277 34.52 -19.66 23.05
CA ALA A 277 35.61 -20.18 23.89
C ALA A 277 36.76 -20.87 23.11
N GLY A 278 36.83 -20.78 21.78
CA GLY A 278 37.90 -21.44 21.02
C GLY A 278 38.13 -21.09 19.55
N GLN A 279 37.31 -20.25 18.90
CA GLN A 279 37.53 -19.86 17.50
C GLN A 279 37.27 -18.35 17.31
N ALA A 280 38.36 -17.59 17.09
CA ALA A 280 38.28 -16.17 16.77
C ALA A 280 37.65 -15.97 15.38
N VAL A 281 36.35 -15.72 15.33
CA VAL A 281 35.61 -15.37 14.11
C VAL A 281 34.96 -14.00 14.32
N THR A 282 35.55 -12.95 13.73
CA THR A 282 35.21 -11.54 14.02
C THR A 282 33.89 -11.05 13.41
N ALA A 283 33.22 -11.87 12.58
CA ALA A 283 31.89 -11.60 12.01
C ALA A 283 30.73 -12.17 12.84
N ASP A 284 31.06 -12.87 13.94
CA ASP A 284 30.13 -13.73 14.67
C ASP A 284 29.24 -12.94 15.65
N ALA A 285 29.74 -11.86 16.28
CA ALA A 285 28.96 -11.07 17.25
C ALA A 285 27.69 -10.44 16.64
N VAL A 286 27.77 -9.92 15.42
CA VAL A 286 26.62 -9.32 14.73
C VAL A 286 25.60 -10.38 14.30
N ILE A 287 26.08 -11.55 13.85
CA ILE A 287 25.19 -12.68 13.47
C ILE A 287 24.53 -13.26 14.73
N LYS A 288 25.29 -13.41 15.81
CA LYS A 288 24.80 -13.83 17.13
C LYS A 288 23.73 -12.89 17.65
N ASP A 289 23.95 -11.58 17.58
CA ASP A 289 22.99 -10.58 18.01
C ASP A 289 21.76 -10.55 17.11
N MET A 290 21.90 -10.67 15.78
CA MET A 290 20.75 -10.78 14.87
C MET A 290 19.88 -12.01 15.15
N VAL A 291 20.51 -13.17 15.41
CA VAL A 291 19.77 -14.40 15.74
C VAL A 291 19.08 -14.29 17.10
N ARG A 292 19.77 -13.76 18.12
CA ARG A 292 19.21 -13.53 19.46
C ARG A 292 18.04 -12.54 19.40
N CYS A 293 18.24 -11.39 18.79
CA CYS A 293 17.20 -10.37 18.66
C CYS A 293 16.05 -10.81 17.76
N GLY A 294 16.29 -11.69 16.78
CA GLY A 294 15.23 -12.33 15.99
C GLY A 294 14.33 -13.23 16.82
N TYR A 295 14.88 -14.06 17.71
CA TYR A 295 14.09 -14.88 18.63
C TYR A 295 13.34 -14.05 19.67
N LEU A 296 13.98 -13.00 20.20
CA LEU A 296 13.33 -12.07 21.12
C LEU A 296 12.16 -11.34 20.45
N LYS A 297 12.33 -10.86 19.21
CA LYS A 297 11.26 -10.26 18.41
C LYS A 297 10.11 -11.24 18.16
N ALA A 298 10.42 -12.50 17.87
CA ALA A 298 9.40 -13.52 17.65
C ALA A 298 8.63 -13.89 18.94
N ALA A 299 9.30 -13.90 20.10
CA ALA A 299 8.65 -14.08 21.39
C ALA A 299 7.71 -12.90 21.72
N ASP A 300 8.16 -11.67 21.50
CA ASP A 300 7.35 -10.46 21.66
C ASP A 300 6.13 -10.42 20.72
N ILE A 301 6.28 -10.86 19.47
CA ILE A 301 5.16 -10.97 18.52
C ILE A 301 4.14 -12.02 18.99
N ALA A 302 4.59 -13.18 19.45
CA ALA A 302 3.69 -14.23 19.96
C ALA A 302 2.92 -13.77 21.19
N ASP A 303 3.57 -13.06 22.10
CA ASP A 303 3.00 -12.48 23.31
C ASP A 303 1.89 -11.46 22.98
N ARG A 304 2.21 -10.45 22.16
CA ARG A 304 1.28 -9.36 21.82
C ARG A 304 0.12 -9.79 20.93
N PHE A 305 0.38 -10.71 20.00
CA PHE A 305 -0.56 -10.99 18.92
C PHE A 305 -1.17 -12.39 18.95
N GLY A 306 -0.75 -13.26 19.87
CA GLY A 306 -1.32 -14.61 20.01
C GLY A 306 -2.82 -14.62 20.38
N ALA A 307 -3.34 -13.52 20.92
CA ALA A 307 -4.76 -13.34 21.25
C ALA A 307 -5.45 -12.19 20.48
N THR A 308 -4.71 -11.46 19.62
CA THR A 308 -5.27 -10.34 18.85
C THR A 308 -6.00 -10.89 17.62
N PRO A 309 -7.26 -10.49 17.33
CA PRO A 309 -7.94 -10.91 16.11
C PRO A 309 -7.25 -10.27 14.91
N LEU A 310 -6.33 -11.00 14.29
CA LEU A 310 -5.59 -10.56 13.10
C LEU A 310 -6.35 -10.84 11.82
N ASP A 311 -7.20 -11.88 11.82
CA ASP A 311 -8.05 -12.18 10.68
C ASP A 311 -9.03 -11.00 10.45
N PRO A 312 -9.06 -10.39 9.26
CA PRO A 312 -10.06 -9.39 8.94
C PRO A 312 -11.49 -9.95 8.85
N GLY A 313 -11.66 -11.26 8.62
CA GLY A 313 -12.95 -11.94 8.57
C GLY A 313 -13.63 -12.06 9.94
N ASP A 314 -12.85 -12.11 11.02
CA ASP A 314 -13.35 -12.14 12.40
C ASP A 314 -13.57 -10.73 12.99
N ASP A 315 -13.24 -9.68 12.22
CA ASP A 315 -13.35 -8.30 12.67
C ASP A 315 -14.75 -7.73 12.35
N PRO A 316 -15.60 -7.46 13.36
CA PRO A 316 -16.95 -6.93 13.12
C PRO A 316 -16.93 -5.51 12.54
N ALA A 317 -15.81 -4.79 12.64
CA ALA A 317 -15.64 -3.50 11.98
C ALA A 317 -15.35 -3.65 10.48
N ILE A 318 -15.00 -4.85 9.99
CA ILE A 318 -14.69 -5.12 8.58
C ILE A 318 -15.78 -6.00 7.94
N VAL A 319 -16.16 -7.10 8.59
CA VAL A 319 -17.11 -8.09 8.06
C VAL A 319 -18.28 -8.28 9.01
N GLY A 320 -19.49 -8.37 8.46
CA GLY A 320 -20.69 -8.70 9.23
C GLY A 320 -21.83 -7.69 9.02
N PRO A 321 -22.90 -7.76 9.82
CA PRO A 321 -24.09 -6.91 9.63
C PRO A 321 -23.83 -5.40 9.73
N ALA A 322 -22.83 -5.01 10.52
CA ALA A 322 -22.36 -3.63 10.65
C ALA A 322 -20.96 -3.44 10.03
N GLY A 323 -20.41 -4.47 9.39
CA GLY A 323 -19.11 -4.45 8.73
C GLY A 323 -19.10 -3.53 7.51
N ILE A 324 -17.90 -3.32 6.96
CA ILE A 324 -17.71 -2.65 5.67
C ILE A 324 -18.23 -3.55 4.54
N PHE A 325 -17.96 -4.85 4.65
CA PHE A 325 -18.44 -5.88 3.73
C PHE A 325 -19.46 -6.77 4.44
N SER A 326 -20.51 -7.14 3.72
CA SER A 326 -21.35 -8.25 4.18
C SER A 326 -20.58 -9.57 4.13
N GLU A 327 -21.00 -10.55 4.93
CA GLU A 327 -20.42 -11.91 4.88
C GLU A 327 -20.52 -12.53 3.48
N ALA A 328 -21.59 -12.23 2.73
CA ALA A 328 -21.79 -12.73 1.39
C ALA A 328 -20.79 -12.12 0.39
N GLU A 329 -20.59 -10.80 0.43
CA GLU A 329 -19.60 -10.12 -0.41
C GLU A 329 -18.18 -10.58 -0.07
N PHE A 330 -17.86 -10.67 1.23
CA PHE A 330 -16.52 -11.04 1.69
C PHE A 330 -16.16 -12.49 1.37
N ASN A 331 -17.12 -13.42 1.44
CA ASN A 331 -16.88 -14.85 1.18
C ASN A 331 -17.16 -15.25 -0.27
N ASP A 332 -17.51 -14.31 -1.15
CA ASP A 332 -17.69 -14.61 -2.56
C ASP A 332 -16.42 -15.18 -3.19
N SER A 333 -16.58 -16.23 -4.00
CA SER A 333 -15.45 -16.92 -4.66
C SER A 333 -15.00 -16.24 -5.95
N GLY A 334 -15.77 -15.25 -6.43
CA GLY A 334 -15.49 -14.44 -7.60
C GLY A 334 -14.33 -13.46 -7.41
N ARG A 335 -14.13 -12.60 -8.41
CA ARG A 335 -13.06 -11.60 -8.40
C ARG A 335 -13.26 -10.59 -7.28
N ASP A 336 -14.47 -10.07 -7.11
CA ASP A 336 -14.82 -9.06 -6.11
C ASP A 336 -14.50 -9.54 -4.70
N GLY A 337 -14.99 -10.73 -4.30
CA GLY A 337 -14.71 -11.28 -2.97
C GLY A 337 -13.21 -11.50 -2.73
N ARG A 338 -12.43 -11.90 -3.74
CA ARG A 338 -10.97 -11.98 -3.62
C ARG A 338 -10.32 -10.61 -3.40
N GLU A 339 -10.71 -9.60 -4.16
CA GLU A 339 -10.21 -8.23 -4.01
C GLU A 339 -10.56 -7.63 -2.64
N PHE A 340 -11.76 -7.93 -2.11
CA PHE A 340 -12.18 -7.47 -0.79
C PHE A 340 -11.39 -8.15 0.33
N ARG A 341 -11.17 -9.47 0.26
CA ARG A 341 -10.34 -10.20 1.24
C ARG A 341 -8.88 -9.72 1.22
N LYS A 342 -8.32 -9.50 0.03
CA LYS A 342 -6.98 -8.95 -0.17
C LYS A 342 -6.84 -7.55 0.44
N THR A 343 -7.77 -6.66 0.09
CA THR A 343 -7.81 -5.29 0.62
C THR A 343 -7.99 -5.27 2.13
N ALA A 344 -8.89 -6.08 2.67
CA ALA A 344 -9.14 -6.15 4.11
C ALA A 344 -7.93 -6.63 4.90
N SER A 345 -7.19 -7.60 4.33
CA SER A 345 -5.94 -8.11 4.92
C SER A 345 -4.87 -7.02 5.00
N VAL A 346 -4.66 -6.30 3.90
CA VAL A 346 -3.65 -5.24 3.84
C VAL A 346 -4.06 -4.02 4.68
N MET A 347 -5.31 -3.56 4.57
CA MET A 347 -5.76 -2.37 5.31
C MET A 347 -5.69 -2.61 6.82
N LYS A 348 -6.04 -3.82 7.30
CA LYS A 348 -5.96 -4.15 8.72
C LYS A 348 -4.51 -4.11 9.22
N LEU A 349 -3.57 -4.66 8.45
CA LEU A 349 -2.15 -4.63 8.80
C LEU A 349 -1.59 -3.21 8.90
N VAL A 350 -1.84 -2.37 7.88
CA VAL A 350 -1.26 -1.03 7.82
C VAL A 350 -1.89 -0.11 8.86
N MET A 351 -3.23 -0.13 8.99
CA MET A 351 -3.96 0.82 9.84
C MET A 351 -3.74 0.60 11.33
N ASN A 352 -3.48 -0.64 11.74
CA ASN A 352 -3.14 -0.98 13.12
C ASN A 352 -1.62 -0.88 13.41
N GLY A 353 -0.81 -0.39 12.46
CA GLY A 353 0.63 -0.20 12.66
C GLY A 353 1.45 -1.50 12.66
N PHE A 354 0.89 -2.59 12.13
CA PHE A 354 1.62 -3.86 11.95
C PHE A 354 2.50 -3.83 10.70
N ALA A 355 2.08 -3.08 9.69
CA ALA A 355 2.85 -2.72 8.50
C ALA A 355 3.03 -1.20 8.40
N GLY A 356 4.23 -0.73 8.02
CA GLY A 356 4.49 0.71 7.84
C GLY A 356 3.81 1.29 6.60
N ALA A 357 3.88 0.57 5.48
CA ALA A 357 3.18 0.91 4.25
C ALA A 357 2.89 -0.33 3.42
N ALA A 358 1.90 -0.28 2.53
CA ALA A 358 1.59 -1.41 1.66
C ALA A 358 1.09 -1.05 0.26
N CYS A 359 1.31 -1.97 -0.68
CA CYS A 359 0.78 -1.90 -2.03
C CYS A 359 -0.28 -2.98 -2.25
N ILE A 360 -1.47 -2.57 -2.70
CA ILE A 360 -2.52 -3.45 -3.19
C ILE A 360 -2.49 -3.37 -4.71
N GLU A 361 -1.99 -4.42 -5.35
CA GLU A 361 -2.20 -4.61 -6.78
C GLU A 361 -3.65 -4.99 -7.02
N MET A 362 -4.27 -4.43 -8.04
CA MET A 362 -5.56 -4.86 -8.56
C MET A 362 -5.43 -5.09 -10.05
N GLY A 363 -5.29 -6.36 -10.45
CA GLY A 363 -5.04 -6.70 -11.85
C GLY A 363 -6.22 -6.49 -12.80
N GLY A 364 -5.87 -6.34 -14.07
CA GLY A 364 -6.82 -6.38 -15.18
C GLY A 364 -7.47 -5.05 -15.52
N TYR A 365 -6.86 -3.90 -15.19
CA TYR A 365 -7.34 -2.58 -15.65
C TYR A 365 -6.80 -2.19 -17.02
N ASP A 366 -6.20 -3.14 -17.72
CA ASP A 366 -6.00 -3.03 -19.15
C ASP A 366 -7.28 -3.39 -19.91
N TYR A 367 -8.10 -2.39 -20.20
CA TYR A 367 -9.36 -2.54 -20.93
C TYR A 367 -9.46 -1.64 -22.16
N HIS A 368 -8.33 -1.22 -22.74
CA HIS A 368 -8.32 -0.60 -24.05
C HIS A 368 -8.76 -1.62 -25.12
N GLY A 369 -9.63 -1.21 -26.05
CA GLY A 369 -10.25 -2.11 -27.02
C GLY A 369 -11.39 -2.98 -26.46
N GLY A 370 -11.71 -2.83 -25.17
CA GLY A 370 -12.88 -3.41 -24.51
C GLY A 370 -14.07 -2.45 -24.43
N ALA A 371 -15.24 -2.97 -24.05
CA ALA A 371 -16.43 -2.14 -23.84
C ALA A 371 -16.26 -1.24 -22.61
N ARG A 372 -16.85 -0.04 -22.63
CA ARG A 372 -16.85 0.91 -21.50
C ARG A 372 -17.36 0.24 -20.22
N ALA A 373 -18.40 -0.58 -20.33
CA ALA A 373 -18.97 -1.35 -19.24
C ALA A 373 -17.94 -2.15 -18.42
N GLU A 374 -16.94 -2.76 -19.08
CA GLU A 374 -15.93 -3.55 -18.40
C GLU A 374 -15.04 -2.67 -17.50
N GLY A 375 -14.65 -1.49 -18.00
CA GLY A 375 -13.91 -0.50 -17.24
C GLY A 375 -14.70 0.03 -16.04
N GLU A 376 -15.99 0.37 -16.22
CA GLU A 376 -16.85 0.86 -15.14
C GLU A 376 -16.98 -0.14 -13.98
N VAL A 377 -17.16 -1.44 -14.29
CA VAL A 377 -17.27 -2.48 -13.26
C VAL A 377 -15.95 -2.66 -12.51
N LYS A 378 -14.81 -2.59 -13.21
CA LYS A 378 -13.49 -2.69 -12.58
C LYS A 378 -13.19 -1.47 -11.72
N ASP A 379 -13.40 -0.28 -12.25
CA ASP A 379 -13.20 0.97 -11.51
C ASP A 379 -14.11 1.02 -10.27
N GLU A 380 -15.37 0.58 -10.36
CA GLU A 380 -16.25 0.53 -9.18
C GLU A 380 -15.72 -0.44 -8.11
N ARG A 381 -15.14 -1.57 -8.50
CA ARG A 381 -14.47 -2.51 -7.59
C ARG A 381 -13.24 -1.87 -6.92
N ALA A 382 -12.41 -1.16 -7.66
CA ALA A 382 -11.30 -0.39 -7.08
C ALA A 382 -11.82 0.64 -6.08
N GLY A 383 -12.88 1.37 -6.44
CA GLY A 383 -13.55 2.32 -5.56
C GLY A 383 -14.04 1.68 -4.27
N ARG A 384 -14.64 0.48 -4.32
CA ARG A 384 -15.04 -0.28 -3.12
C ARG A 384 -13.85 -0.56 -2.20
N CYS A 385 -12.72 -0.96 -2.77
CA CYS A 385 -11.51 -1.25 -1.99
C CYS A 385 -10.91 0.03 -1.37
N MET A 386 -10.84 1.12 -2.14
CA MET A 386 -10.44 2.44 -1.65
C MET A 386 -11.34 2.92 -0.50
N GLY A 387 -12.65 2.81 -0.68
CA GLY A 387 -13.65 3.19 0.32
C GLY A 387 -13.55 2.35 1.58
N ALA A 388 -13.22 1.06 1.47
CA ALA A 388 -12.99 0.19 2.61
C ALA A 388 -11.79 0.63 3.46
N CYS A 389 -10.67 1.00 2.82
CA CYS A 389 -9.50 1.53 3.54
C CYS A 389 -9.84 2.81 4.31
N ILE A 390 -10.56 3.74 3.68
CA ILE A 390 -11.04 4.98 4.31
C ILE A 390 -12.04 4.67 5.44
N GLU A 391 -12.95 3.72 5.22
CA GLU A 391 -13.97 3.38 6.19
C GLU A 391 -13.34 2.80 7.45
N TYR A 392 -12.41 1.86 7.29
CA TYR A 392 -11.70 1.24 8.40
C TYR A 392 -10.85 2.25 9.17
N ALA A 393 -10.10 3.12 8.45
CA ALA A 393 -9.30 4.17 9.06
C ALA A 393 -10.13 5.05 10.02
N ALA A 394 -11.35 5.42 9.63
CA ALA A 394 -12.21 6.19 10.51
C ALA A 394 -12.79 5.42 11.69
N ARG A 395 -13.12 4.13 11.49
CA ARG A 395 -13.65 3.28 12.56
C ARG A 395 -12.66 3.15 13.71
N ILE A 396 -11.36 3.20 13.40
CA ILE A 396 -10.29 3.14 14.40
C ILE A 396 -9.67 4.52 14.72
N GLY A 397 -10.17 5.61 14.12
CA GLY A 397 -9.71 6.97 14.39
C GLY A 397 -8.30 7.31 13.88
N THR A 398 -7.80 6.62 12.84
CA THR A 398 -6.44 6.77 12.31
C THR A 398 -6.45 7.57 10.99
N PRO A 399 -5.54 8.54 10.77
CA PRO A 399 -5.40 9.18 9.46
C PRO A 399 -4.90 8.20 8.40
N LEU A 400 -5.14 8.50 7.12
CA LEU A 400 -4.66 7.69 6.00
C LEU A 400 -4.20 8.59 4.86
N MET A 401 -3.06 8.27 4.26
CA MET A 401 -2.73 8.70 2.90
C MET A 401 -2.86 7.51 1.94
N MET A 402 -3.81 7.60 1.01
CA MET A 402 -4.06 6.58 0.00
C MET A 402 -3.62 7.10 -1.37
N TYR A 403 -2.74 6.38 -2.06
CA TYR A 403 -2.24 6.74 -3.38
C TYR A 403 -2.77 5.77 -4.44
N VAL A 404 -3.21 6.26 -5.59
CA VAL A 404 -3.79 5.43 -6.67
C VAL A 404 -3.08 5.77 -7.97
N PHE A 405 -2.56 4.75 -8.63
CA PHE A 405 -1.86 4.88 -9.88
C PHE A 405 -2.12 3.69 -10.80
N SER A 406 -1.77 3.87 -12.06
CA SER A 406 -1.94 2.87 -13.10
C SER A 406 -0.74 2.87 -14.03
N ASP A 407 -0.32 1.69 -14.46
CA ASP A 407 0.77 1.48 -15.42
C ASP A 407 0.30 1.74 -16.87
N GLY A 408 -0.15 2.96 -17.12
CA GLY A 408 -0.67 3.36 -18.41
C GLY A 408 -1.94 4.18 -18.28
N SER A 409 -2.52 4.51 -19.42
CA SER A 409 -3.78 5.25 -19.52
C SER A 409 -4.37 5.04 -20.90
N LEU A 410 -5.61 5.47 -21.07
CA LEU A 410 -6.41 5.19 -22.25
C LEU A 410 -7.11 6.45 -22.76
N SER A 411 -7.66 6.35 -23.96
CA SER A 411 -8.47 7.41 -24.55
C SER A 411 -9.68 6.85 -25.29
N SER A 412 -10.72 7.68 -25.36
CA SER A 412 -11.91 7.43 -26.16
C SER A 412 -11.83 8.14 -27.50
N ASN A 413 -12.56 7.61 -28.49
CA ASN A 413 -12.82 8.25 -29.78
C ASN A 413 -14.25 8.83 -29.87
N GLY A 414 -14.99 8.89 -28.77
CA GLY A 414 -16.36 9.41 -28.71
C GLY A 414 -17.46 8.39 -29.06
N ALA A 415 -17.14 7.13 -29.38
CA ALA A 415 -18.15 6.08 -29.46
C ALA A 415 -18.80 5.87 -28.09
N ILE A 416 -20.14 5.83 -28.02
CA ILE A 416 -20.87 5.79 -26.74
C ILE A 416 -21.41 4.40 -26.44
N ASP A 417 -21.10 3.89 -25.25
CA ASP A 417 -21.68 2.67 -24.72
C ASP A 417 -22.94 3.00 -23.90
N ASN A 418 -24.10 2.76 -24.53
CA ASN A 418 -25.41 2.99 -23.92
C ASN A 418 -25.93 1.78 -23.11
N SER A 419 -25.11 0.75 -22.89
CA SER A 419 -25.49 -0.31 -21.95
C SER A 419 -25.66 0.25 -20.54
N PRO A 420 -26.46 -0.40 -19.67
CA PRO A 420 -26.63 0.04 -18.28
C PRO A 420 -25.29 0.21 -17.54
N GLU A 421 -24.35 -0.70 -17.79
CA GLU A 421 -23.00 -0.71 -17.23
C GLU A 421 -22.04 0.26 -17.94
N GLY A 422 -22.28 0.55 -19.22
CA GLY A 422 -21.54 1.55 -20.00
C GLY A 422 -21.87 3.01 -19.63
N ARG A 423 -22.99 3.22 -18.93
CA ARG A 423 -23.42 4.50 -18.35
C ARG A 423 -23.63 5.64 -19.36
N GLY A 424 -23.74 5.33 -20.65
CA GLY A 424 -23.84 6.35 -21.70
C GLY A 424 -22.53 7.11 -21.92
N LYS A 425 -21.39 6.52 -21.55
CA LYS A 425 -20.07 7.17 -21.63
C LYS A 425 -19.24 6.68 -22.81
N GLY A 426 -18.15 7.39 -23.08
CA GLY A 426 -17.23 7.07 -24.17
C GLY A 426 -16.52 5.73 -23.97
N GLU A 427 -16.48 4.91 -25.02
CA GLU A 427 -15.73 3.65 -25.12
C GLU A 427 -14.22 3.87 -25.12
N TRP A 428 -13.48 2.88 -24.62
CA TRP A 428 -12.02 2.93 -24.53
C TRP A 428 -11.39 2.20 -25.71
N VAL A 429 -10.72 2.94 -26.58
CA VAL A 429 -10.32 2.40 -27.90
C VAL A 429 -8.81 2.27 -28.08
N SER A 430 -8.01 2.95 -27.27
CA SER A 430 -6.56 2.95 -27.40
C SER A 430 -5.90 3.36 -26.10
N ASP A 431 -4.74 2.76 -25.84
CA ASP A 431 -3.79 3.30 -24.87
C ASP A 431 -3.31 4.68 -25.29
N ASN A 432 -3.03 5.53 -24.30
CA ASN A 432 -2.65 6.91 -24.52
C ASN A 432 -1.94 7.56 -23.33
N SER A 433 -0.61 7.40 -23.22
CA SER A 433 0.22 8.02 -22.17
C SER A 433 0.00 9.51 -21.91
N SER A 434 -0.59 10.26 -22.86
CA SER A 434 -0.87 11.68 -22.69
C SER A 434 -2.08 11.98 -21.79
N THR A 435 -2.94 11.00 -21.50
CA THR A 435 -4.11 11.16 -20.60
C THR A 435 -3.85 10.65 -19.19
N ALA A 436 -2.65 10.12 -18.93
CA ALA A 436 -2.27 9.54 -17.65
C ALA A 436 -2.34 10.55 -16.50
N ALA A 437 -2.78 10.06 -15.35
CA ALA A 437 -2.76 10.75 -14.08
C ALA A 437 -2.66 9.74 -12.95
N ALA A 438 -2.12 10.18 -11.82
CA ALA A 438 -2.25 9.51 -10.55
C ALA A 438 -2.88 10.47 -9.54
N PHE A 439 -3.45 9.96 -8.46
CA PHE A 439 -4.00 10.82 -7.42
C PHE A 439 -3.75 10.23 -6.05
N PHE A 440 -3.81 11.07 -5.02
CA PHE A 440 -3.84 10.60 -3.65
C PHE A 440 -4.98 11.27 -2.90
N MET A 441 -5.52 10.54 -1.93
CA MET A 441 -6.53 11.01 -0.99
C MET A 441 -5.98 10.94 0.42
N VAL A 442 -6.39 11.91 1.23
CA VAL A 442 -6.06 12.01 2.64
C VAL A 442 -7.35 11.95 3.44
N TYR A 443 -7.46 10.93 4.28
CA TYR A 443 -8.46 10.90 5.35
C TYR A 443 -7.81 11.45 6.62
N ASN A 444 -8.46 12.43 7.24
CA ASN A 444 -8.05 12.96 8.53
C ASN A 444 -9.22 12.91 9.52
N PRO A 445 -9.08 12.17 10.64
CA PRO A 445 -10.15 12.02 11.63
C PRO A 445 -10.51 13.36 12.30
N ASN A 446 -9.57 14.30 12.36
CA ASN A 446 -9.76 15.60 13.01
C ASN A 446 -10.41 16.67 12.12
N GLY A 447 -10.76 16.32 10.87
CA GLY A 447 -11.38 17.21 9.89
C GLY A 447 -10.66 17.18 8.55
N ARG A 448 -11.24 17.80 7.52
CA ARG A 448 -10.68 17.81 6.16
C ARG A 448 -9.24 18.33 6.15
N ALA A 449 -8.33 17.63 5.48
CA ALA A 449 -6.98 18.15 5.21
C ALA A 449 -7.06 19.46 4.40
N THR A 450 -6.34 20.48 4.84
CA THR A 450 -6.39 21.82 4.23
C THR A 450 -5.36 21.92 3.12
N LEU A 451 -5.82 22.31 1.92
CA LEU A 451 -4.94 22.59 0.79
C LEU A 451 -4.11 23.84 1.08
N ARG A 452 -2.85 23.84 0.67
CA ARG A 452 -1.99 25.02 0.76
C ARG A 452 -2.55 26.17 -0.07
N GLY A 453 -2.29 27.40 0.38
CA GLY A 453 -2.75 28.63 -0.28
C GLY A 453 -3.80 29.37 0.54
N GLY A 454 -3.72 30.70 0.49
CA GLY A 454 -4.62 31.60 1.23
C GLY A 454 -5.90 31.95 0.49
N THR A 455 -6.04 31.57 -0.78
CA THR A 455 -7.23 31.79 -1.60
C THR A 455 -7.68 30.50 -2.29
N PRO A 456 -8.97 30.40 -2.70
CA PRO A 456 -9.47 29.23 -3.44
C PRO A 456 -8.68 28.95 -4.72
N GLU A 457 -8.23 30.00 -5.43
CA GLU A 457 -7.45 29.86 -6.66
C GLU A 457 -6.08 29.26 -6.39
N GLN A 458 -5.42 29.66 -5.30
CA GLN A 458 -4.16 29.05 -4.89
C GLN A 458 -4.36 27.59 -4.46
N GLN A 459 -5.41 27.31 -3.70
CA GLN A 459 -5.75 25.94 -3.27
C GLN A 459 -6.04 25.02 -4.46
N ALA A 460 -6.68 25.53 -5.52
CA ALA A 460 -6.93 24.77 -6.74
C ALA A 460 -5.62 24.32 -7.43
N LEU A 461 -4.55 25.12 -7.38
CA LEU A 461 -3.22 24.77 -7.88
C LEU A 461 -2.53 23.69 -7.02
N HIS A 462 -2.83 23.65 -5.73
CA HIS A 462 -2.33 22.62 -4.82
C HIS A 462 -3.17 21.33 -4.87
N GLN A 463 -4.42 21.42 -5.34
CA GLN A 463 -5.30 20.28 -5.55
C GLN A 463 -4.99 19.55 -6.88
N GLN A 464 -4.47 20.26 -7.87
CA GLN A 464 -3.99 19.67 -9.12
C GLN A 464 -2.53 20.04 -9.35
N ILE A 465 -1.62 19.10 -9.09
CA ILE A 465 -0.18 19.34 -9.20
C ILE A 465 0.24 19.14 -10.66
N GLY A 466 0.26 20.23 -11.42
CA GLY A 466 0.40 20.22 -12.88
C GLY A 466 -0.95 20.43 -13.58
N TYR A 467 -1.01 20.23 -14.90
CA TYR A 467 -2.26 20.43 -15.64
C TYR A 467 -2.31 19.70 -16.98
N MET A 468 -3.50 19.65 -17.57
CA MET A 468 -3.70 19.24 -18.97
C MET A 468 -3.94 20.45 -19.87
N ASP A 469 -3.56 20.35 -21.13
CA ASP A 469 -3.98 21.31 -22.16
C ASP A 469 -5.48 21.20 -22.44
N GLY A 470 -6.04 22.17 -23.19
CA GLY A 470 -7.48 22.14 -23.53
C GLY A 470 -7.93 20.90 -24.31
N GLY A 471 -7.01 20.13 -24.90
CA GLY A 471 -7.28 18.88 -25.60
C GLY A 471 -7.24 17.63 -24.71
N GLY A 472 -7.09 17.78 -23.39
CA GLY A 472 -7.02 16.65 -22.45
C GLY A 472 -5.70 15.89 -22.55
N SER A 473 -4.59 16.59 -22.77
CA SER A 473 -3.25 16.00 -22.76
C SER A 473 -2.39 16.64 -21.66
N VAL A 474 -1.64 15.82 -20.90
CA VAL A 474 -0.73 16.28 -19.85
C VAL A 474 0.24 17.32 -20.42
N GLN A 475 0.31 18.49 -19.77
CA GLN A 475 1.30 19.49 -20.10
C GLN A 475 2.65 19.14 -19.48
N ARG A 476 3.55 18.64 -20.33
CA ARG A 476 4.83 18.03 -19.92
C ARG A 476 5.82 18.98 -19.23
N ALA A 477 5.67 20.29 -19.45
CA ALA A 477 6.52 21.31 -18.83
C ALA A 477 5.92 21.91 -17.55
N ALA A 478 4.73 21.46 -17.13
CA ALA A 478 4.03 22.04 -15.98
C ALA A 478 4.76 21.75 -14.67
N THR A 479 5.24 20.52 -14.48
CA THR A 479 5.98 20.10 -13.28
C THR A 479 7.06 19.08 -13.66
N PRO A 480 8.10 18.89 -12.82
CA PRO A 480 9.04 17.78 -12.99
C PRO A 480 8.37 16.40 -13.02
N ALA A 481 7.26 16.22 -12.28
CA ALA A 481 6.50 14.98 -12.27
C ALA A 481 5.85 14.67 -13.63
N ALA A 482 5.38 15.68 -14.36
CA ALA A 482 4.51 15.52 -15.54
C ALA A 482 5.04 14.63 -16.67
N ASN A 483 6.37 14.44 -16.77
CA ASN A 483 7.00 13.63 -17.82
C ASN A 483 8.11 12.71 -17.27
N ASN A 484 8.14 12.45 -15.96
CA ASN A 484 9.09 11.52 -15.37
C ASN A 484 8.48 10.83 -14.14
N VAL A 485 8.20 9.53 -14.28
CA VAL A 485 7.55 8.73 -13.24
C VAL A 485 8.36 8.66 -11.94
N ASN A 486 9.70 8.68 -11.99
CA ASN A 486 10.50 8.74 -10.77
C ASN A 486 10.27 10.06 -10.01
N LEU A 487 10.03 11.16 -10.74
CA LEU A 487 9.74 12.47 -10.14
C LEU A 487 8.29 12.57 -9.66
N LEU A 488 7.36 11.85 -10.30
CA LEU A 488 6.03 11.63 -9.74
C LEU A 488 6.11 10.93 -8.38
N VAL A 489 6.88 9.84 -8.25
CA VAL A 489 7.07 9.16 -6.95
C VAL A 489 7.70 10.07 -5.91
N ASN A 490 8.74 10.83 -6.27
CA ASN A 490 9.32 11.84 -5.39
C ASN A 490 8.27 12.87 -4.92
N THR A 491 7.35 13.27 -5.79
CA THR A 491 6.27 14.22 -5.46
C THR A 491 5.28 13.63 -4.46
N VAL A 492 4.93 12.35 -4.60
CA VAL A 492 4.08 11.63 -3.63
C VAL A 492 4.76 11.54 -2.26
N ILE A 493 6.05 11.19 -2.23
CA ILE A 493 6.83 11.11 -0.98
C ILE A 493 6.95 12.48 -0.32
N LEU A 494 7.19 13.54 -1.10
CA LEU A 494 7.21 14.92 -0.61
C LEU A 494 5.88 15.27 0.09
N ASN A 495 4.75 14.92 -0.53
CA ASN A 495 3.42 15.16 0.04
C ASN A 495 3.17 14.32 1.30
N TYR A 496 3.65 13.07 1.34
CA TYR A 496 3.59 12.26 2.54
C TYR A 496 4.37 12.90 3.70
N MET A 497 5.59 13.37 3.44
CA MET A 497 6.39 14.08 4.45
C MET A 497 5.74 15.39 4.88
N ALA A 498 5.09 16.12 3.97
CA ALA A 498 4.39 17.36 4.29
C ALA A 498 3.21 17.15 5.24
N LEU A 499 2.50 16.02 5.16
CA LEU A 499 1.44 15.69 6.11
C LEU A 499 1.95 15.57 7.56
N HIS A 500 3.26 15.33 7.73
CA HIS A 500 3.94 15.24 9.02
C HIS A 500 4.71 16.52 9.42
N GLY A 501 4.73 17.55 8.56
CA GLY A 501 5.56 18.75 8.75
C GLY A 501 7.06 18.52 8.51
N GLU A 502 7.41 17.48 7.74
CA GLU A 502 8.79 17.02 7.54
C GLU A 502 9.37 17.35 6.15
N GLU A 503 8.63 18.05 5.28
CA GLU A 503 9.04 18.37 3.90
C GLU A 503 10.37 19.14 3.81
N GLY A 504 10.75 19.85 4.88
CA GLY A 504 12.06 20.50 5.01
C GLY A 504 13.24 19.51 5.02
N GLN A 505 13.01 18.26 5.40
CA GLN A 505 14.01 17.18 5.44
C GLN A 505 14.11 16.41 4.12
N PHE A 506 13.20 16.65 3.16
CA PHE A 506 13.12 15.88 1.91
C PHE A 506 14.44 15.85 1.14
N ALA A 507 15.11 17.00 0.99
CA ALA A 507 16.39 17.08 0.30
C ALA A 507 17.53 16.31 1.00
N SER A 508 17.44 16.15 2.32
CA SER A 508 18.41 15.39 3.11
C SER A 508 18.20 13.88 3.00
N LEU A 509 16.94 13.43 3.01
CA LEU A 509 16.58 12.02 2.86
C LEU A 509 16.68 11.52 1.41
N PHE A 510 16.48 12.43 0.45
CA PHE A 510 16.50 12.16 -0.99
C PHE A 510 17.48 13.10 -1.72
N PRO A 511 18.79 13.04 -1.44
CA PRO A 511 19.77 14.01 -1.96
C PRO A 511 19.90 14.05 -3.49
N ASN A 512 19.48 12.99 -4.17
CA ASN A 512 19.49 12.89 -5.63
C ASN A 512 18.10 13.13 -6.24
N HIS A 513 17.16 13.77 -5.52
CA HIS A 513 15.84 14.06 -6.05
C HIS A 513 15.90 15.05 -7.23
N GLY A 514 14.99 14.91 -8.19
CA GLY A 514 14.88 15.82 -9.36
C GLY A 514 13.80 16.89 -9.24
N LEU A 515 13.29 17.19 -8.03
CA LEU A 515 12.17 18.11 -7.83
C LEU A 515 12.54 19.61 -7.84
N GLY A 516 13.81 19.95 -8.05
CA GLY A 516 14.29 21.33 -8.04
C GLY A 516 14.49 21.91 -6.63
N ASP A 517 14.44 23.23 -6.53
CA ASP A 517 14.66 23.97 -5.28
C ASP A 517 13.46 23.91 -4.32
N THR A 518 13.58 24.56 -3.18
CA THR A 518 12.49 24.61 -2.18
C THR A 518 11.23 25.27 -2.72
N SER A 519 11.34 26.33 -3.53
CA SER A 519 10.16 27.01 -4.09
C SER A 519 9.37 26.09 -5.02
N LEU A 520 10.05 25.29 -5.84
CA LEU A 520 9.39 24.33 -6.72
C LEU A 520 8.74 23.19 -5.93
N ARG A 521 9.40 22.71 -4.86
CA ARG A 521 8.83 21.70 -3.96
C ARG A 521 7.58 22.23 -3.24
N ASP A 522 7.61 23.46 -2.77
CA ASP A 522 6.45 24.08 -2.10
C ASP A 522 5.25 24.15 -3.04
N ALA A 523 5.47 24.51 -4.32
CA ALA A 523 4.42 24.54 -5.34
C ALA A 523 3.84 23.15 -5.68
N MET A 524 4.57 22.07 -5.38
CA MET A 524 4.12 20.68 -5.59
C MET A 524 3.60 20.01 -4.31
N THR A 525 3.49 20.75 -3.20
CA THR A 525 2.97 20.22 -1.94
C THR A 525 1.51 20.60 -1.79
N ALA A 526 0.61 19.61 -1.76
CA ALA A 526 -0.83 19.81 -1.76
C ALA A 526 -1.37 20.35 -0.44
N PHE A 527 -0.95 19.75 0.68
CA PHE A 527 -1.59 19.94 1.98
C PHE A 527 -0.68 20.62 3.01
N ASP A 528 -1.31 21.30 3.95
CA ASP A 528 -0.70 21.62 5.24
C ASP A 528 -0.53 20.34 6.08
N GLN A 529 0.35 20.41 7.09
CA GLN A 529 0.55 19.31 8.03
C GLN A 529 -0.75 18.93 8.75
N ILE A 530 -0.96 17.64 8.97
CA ILE A 530 -2.08 17.11 9.77
C ILE A 530 -1.62 16.41 11.05
N VAL A 531 -0.35 16.00 11.12
CA VAL A 531 0.32 15.51 12.34
C VAL A 531 1.70 16.16 12.48
N SER A 532 2.25 16.19 13.70
CA SER A 532 3.59 16.72 13.97
C SER A 532 4.57 15.57 14.14
N GLY A 533 5.15 15.10 13.03
CA GLY A 533 6.08 13.97 13.01
C GLY A 533 5.41 12.61 13.12
N THR A 534 4.65 12.35 14.18
CA THR A 534 3.89 11.09 14.39
C THR A 534 2.45 11.39 14.75
N ILE A 535 1.57 10.42 14.54
CA ILE A 535 0.22 10.39 15.08
C ILE A 535 0.36 10.42 16.61
N GLY A 536 -0.45 11.24 17.30
CA GLY A 536 -0.55 11.19 18.76
C GLY A 536 -1.03 9.82 19.24
N PRO A 537 -1.05 9.55 20.56
CA PRO A 537 -1.61 8.30 21.08
C PRO A 537 -3.04 8.12 20.53
N LEU A 538 -3.27 6.99 19.85
CA LEU A 538 -4.60 6.60 19.39
C LEU A 538 -5.46 6.47 20.64
N THR A 539 -6.38 7.42 20.88
CA THR A 539 -7.35 7.26 21.96
C THR A 539 -8.29 6.13 21.54
N PRO A 540 -8.32 5.00 22.25
CA PRO A 540 -9.31 3.97 21.98
C PRO A 540 -10.68 4.58 22.29
N GLY A 541 -11.54 4.68 21.28
CA GLY A 541 -12.95 5.04 21.43
C GLY A 541 -13.76 3.86 21.95
#